data_AF-A0A5K0WNS2-F1
#
_entry.id   AF-A0A5K0WNS2-F1
#
_cell.length_a   1.000
_cell.length_b   1.000
_cell.length_c   1.000
_cell.angle_alpha   90.00
_cell.angle_beta   90.00
_cell.angle_gamma   90.00
#
_symmetry.space_group_name_H-M   'P 1'
#
loop_
_entity.id
_entity.type
_entity.pdbx_description
1 polymer ?
#
loop_
_entity_poly.entity_id
_entity_poly.type
_entity_poly.pdbx_seq_one_letter_code
_entity_poly.pdbx_strand_id
1 'polypeptide(L)' 'VSVDGLLCCTISSDRSVKIYDVVNYDMMVMMRLPYTPGTVEWVYKHGDVKAKLAISDMNSPYVHVYDAHSGSTEPVISKQ' A
#
# COMPACT_ATOMS: atom_id res chain seq x y z
N VAL A 1 -9.34 1.56 -3.44
CA VAL A 1 -9.50 0.49 -4.45
C VAL A 1 -8.65 0.86 -5.65
N SER A 2 -8.03 -0.12 -6.33
CA SER A 2 -7.22 0.15 -7.52
C SER A 2 -8.07 0.71 -8.68
N VAL A 3 -7.43 1.36 -9.65
CA VAL A 3 -8.13 2.03 -10.77
C VAL A 3 -8.95 1.04 -11.61
N ASP A 4 -8.48 -0.20 -11.74
CA ASP A 4 -9.15 -1.29 -12.47
C ASP A 4 -10.16 -2.07 -11.60
N GLY A 5 -10.26 -1.77 -10.30
CA GLY A 5 -11.14 -2.47 -9.38
C GLY A 5 -10.67 -3.87 -8.96
N LEU A 6 -9.50 -4.33 -9.42
CA LEU A 6 -9.01 -5.69 -9.16
C LEU A 6 -8.46 -5.86 -7.74
N LEU A 7 -7.94 -4.78 -7.16
CA LEU A 7 -7.25 -4.80 -5.87
C LEU A 7 -7.92 -3.86 -4.86
N CYS A 8 -8.04 -4.33 -3.63
CA CYS A 8 -8.44 -3.52 -2.49
C CYS A 8 -7.28 -3.44 -1.49
N CYS A 9 -6.94 -2.23 -1.06
CA CYS A 9 -5.94 -2.01 -0.03
C CYS A 9 -6.61 -1.41 1.21
N THR A 10 -6.28 -1.95 2.39
CA THR A 10 -6.73 -1.44 3.68
C THR A 10 -5.54 -1.17 4.58
N ILE A 11 -5.65 -0.11 5.39
CA ILE A 11 -4.71 0.24 6.45
C ILE A 11 -5.41 0.25 7.80
N SER A 12 -4.65 0.08 8.87
CA SER A 12 -5.19 0.03 10.23
C SER A 12 -4.22 0.64 11.24
N SER A 13 -4.76 1.13 12.35
CA SER A 13 -3.99 1.71 13.47
C SER A 13 -3.08 0.69 14.17
N ASP A 14 -3.28 -0.61 13.94
CA ASP A 14 -2.37 -1.69 14.37
C ASP A 14 -1.11 -1.82 13.50
N ARG A 15 -0.89 -0.87 12.59
CA ARG A 15 0.21 -0.78 11.61
C ARG A 15 0.16 -1.83 10.52
N SER A 16 -0.99 -2.48 10.32
CA SER A 16 -1.15 -3.42 9.21
C SER A 16 -1.56 -2.71 7.92
N VAL A 17 -0.97 -3.18 6.82
CA VAL A 17 -1.42 -2.92 5.44
C VAL A 17 -1.79 -4.27 4.85
N LYS A 18 -2.97 -4.37 4.25
CA LYS A 18 -3.44 -5.61 3.62
C LYS A 18 -3.93 -5.31 2.22
N ILE A 19 -3.56 -6.17 1.28
CA ILE A 19 -3.97 -6.08 -0.12
C ILE A 19 -4.72 -7.35 -0.48
N TYR A 20 -5.91 -7.15 -1.00
CA TYR A 20 -6.85 -8.20 -1.37
C TYR A 20 -7.02 -8.21 -2.88
N ASP A 21 -6.98 -9.40 -3.45
CA ASP A 21 -7.53 -9.65 -4.78
C ASP A 21 -9.05 -9.74 -4.66
N VAL A 22 -9.74 -8.78 -5.26
CA VAL A 22 -11.20 -8.66 -5.17
C VAL A 22 -11.91 -9.79 -5.90
N VAL A 23 -11.35 -10.25 -7.03
CA VAL A 23 -11.98 -11.26 -7.89
C VAL A 23 -11.84 -12.64 -7.28
N ASN A 24 -10.66 -12.94 -6.74
CA ASN A 24 -10.34 -14.25 -6.17
C ASN A 24 -10.74 -14.37 -4.69
N TYR A 25 -11.20 -13.29 -4.05
CA TYR A 25 -11.54 -13.23 -2.62
C TYR A 25 -10.38 -13.73 -1.74
N ASP A 26 -9.17 -13.26 -2.04
CA ASP A 26 -7.95 -13.71 -1.36
C ASP A 26 -7.11 -12.52 -0.85
N MET A 27 -6.44 -12.70 0.28
CA MET A 27 -5.47 -11.76 0.81
C MET A 27 -4.09 -12.10 0.26
N MET A 28 -3.64 -11.35 -0.74
CA MET A 28 -2.35 -11.62 -1.39
C MET A 28 -1.15 -11.13 -0.58
N VAL A 29 -1.29 -10.00 0.11
CA VAL A 29 -0.17 -9.35 0.83
C VAL A 29 -0.64 -8.81 2.17
N MET A 30 0.19 -9.02 3.19
CA MET A 30 0.07 -8.38 4.50
C MET A 30 1.44 -7.85 4.93
N MET A 31 1.51 -6.57 5.24
CA MET A 31 2.72 -5.88 5.71
C MET A 31 2.46 -5.27 7.08
N ARG A 32 3.50 -5.22 7.92
CA ARG A 32 3.47 -4.51 9.20
C ARG A 32 4.46 -3.36 9.18
N LEU A 33 3.94 -2.15 9.17
CA LEU A 33 4.75 -0.94 9.07
C LEU A 33 5.41 -0.59 10.42
N PRO A 34 6.56 0.10 10.42
CA PRO A 34 7.17 0.58 11.65
C PRO A 34 6.41 1.78 12.26
N TYR A 35 5.53 2.42 11.50
CA TYR A 35 4.70 3.57 11.88
C TYR A 35 3.19 3.30 11.74
N THR A 36 2.36 4.19 12.25
CA THR A 36 0.90 4.12 12.10
C THR A 36 0.51 4.79 10.78
N PRO A 37 -0.07 4.06 9.82
CA PRO A 37 -0.48 4.65 8.54
C PRO A 37 -1.66 5.61 8.73
N GLY A 38 -1.61 6.78 8.10
CA GLY A 38 -2.68 7.77 8.11
C GLY A 38 -3.68 7.56 6.97
N THR A 39 -3.18 7.58 5.74
CA THR A 39 -3.94 7.41 4.49
C THR A 39 -3.13 6.56 3.51
N VAL A 40 -3.82 5.95 2.54
CA VAL A 40 -3.22 5.14 1.49
C VAL A 40 -3.86 5.45 0.14
N GLU A 41 -3.05 5.49 -0.92
CA GLU A 41 -3.52 5.68 -2.30
C GLU A 41 -2.70 4.84 -3.28
N TRP A 42 -3.34 4.38 -4.37
CA TRP A 42 -2.66 3.69 -5.45
C TRP A 42 -1.94 4.69 -6.36
N VAL A 43 -0.65 4.48 -6.60
CA VAL A 43 0.20 5.42 -7.35
C VAL A 43 0.96 4.72 -8.48
N TYR A 44 0.25 4.38 -9.54
CA TYR A 44 0.83 3.77 -10.73
C TYR A 44 0.08 4.23 -12.00
N LYS A 45 0.77 4.15 -13.14
CA LYS A 45 0.17 4.45 -14.44
C LYS A 45 -0.36 3.18 -15.10
N HIS A 46 -1.36 3.32 -15.96
CA HIS A 46 -1.80 2.22 -16.81
C HIS A 46 -0.62 1.68 -17.63
N GLY A 47 -0.33 0.38 -17.50
CA GLY A 47 0.82 -0.27 -18.13
C GLY A 47 2.09 -0.36 -17.26
N ASP A 48 2.10 0.21 -16.05
CA ASP A 48 3.17 -0.05 -15.09
C ASP A 48 3.17 -1.52 -14.68
N VAL A 49 4.34 -2.16 -14.79
CA VAL A 49 4.52 -3.58 -14.40
C VAL A 49 4.32 -3.79 -12.89
N LYS A 50 4.53 -2.75 -12.08
CA LYS A 50 4.47 -2.81 -10.62
C LYS A 50 3.46 -1.81 -10.09
N ALA A 51 2.36 -2.32 -9.55
CA ALA A 51 1.45 -1.53 -8.75
C ALA A 51 2.17 -1.01 -7.51
N LYS A 52 1.96 0.27 -7.18
CA LYS A 52 2.58 0.92 -6.01
C LYS A 52 1.53 1.55 -5.12
N LEU A 53 1.84 1.62 -3.84
CA LEU A 53 1.03 2.29 -2.82
C LEU A 53 1.81 3.44 -2.21
N ALA A 54 1.22 4.62 -2.15
CA ALA A 54 1.70 5.71 -1.31
C ALA A 54 0.96 5.66 0.03
N ILE A 55 1.69 5.65 1.13
CA ILE A 55 1.16 5.56 2.49
C ILE A 55 1.73 6.72 3.30
N SER A 56 0.87 7.55 3.89
CA SER A 56 1.30 8.60 4.82
C SER A 56 1.53 8.04 6.21
N ASP A 57 2.53 8.57 6.91
CA ASP A 57 2.66 8.37 8.36
C ASP A 57 1.71 9.35 9.08
N MET A 58 0.90 8.82 9.99
CA MET A 58 -0.05 9.63 10.76
C MET A 58 0.64 10.64 11.69
N ASN A 59 1.87 10.36 12.14
CA ASN A 59 2.55 11.15 13.16
C ASN A 59 3.70 12.01 12.60
N SER A 60 3.89 12.04 11.28
CA SER A 60 4.96 12.79 10.63
C SER A 60 4.52 13.28 9.25
N PRO A 61 5.24 14.23 8.63
CA PRO A 61 4.89 14.70 7.28
C PRO A 61 5.31 13.70 6.17
N TYR A 62 5.83 12.52 6.51
CA TYR A 62 6.37 11.59 5.52
C TYR A 62 5.29 10.81 4.79
N VAL A 63 5.53 10.60 3.49
CA VAL A 63 4.82 9.66 2.63
C VAL A 63 5.82 8.66 2.07
N HIS A 64 5.50 7.38 2.24
CA HIS A 64 6.32 6.25 1.82
C HIS A 64 5.64 5.51 0.65
N VAL A 65 6.42 5.15 -0.37
CA VAL A 65 5.94 4.41 -1.54
C VAL A 65 6.42 2.98 -1.49
N TYR A 66 5.48 2.03 -1.54
CA TYR A 66 5.74 0.59 -1.49
C TYR A 66 5.41 -0.11 -2.81
N ASP A 67 6.13 -1.19 -3.10
CA ASP A 67 5.76 -2.15 -4.15
C ASP A 67 4.68 -3.09 -3.59
N ALA A 68 3.48 -3.03 -4.18
CA ALA A 68 2.29 -3.72 -3.70
C ALA A 68 2.40 -5.25 -3.75
N HIS A 69 3.30 -5.81 -4.55
CA HIS A 69 3.45 -7.26 -4.69
C HIS A 69 4.62 -7.82 -3.87
N SER A 70 5.53 -6.96 -3.42
CA SER A 70 6.77 -7.41 -2.78
C SER A 70 6.55 -7.98 -1.37
N GLY A 71 5.51 -7.54 -0.66
CA GLY A 71 5.34 -7.78 0.77
C GLY A 71 6.43 -7.14 1.65
N SER A 72 7.33 -6.35 1.06
CA SER A 72 8.44 -5.68 1.75
C SER A 72 7.93 -4.55 2.63
N THR A 73 8.47 -4.47 3.85
CA THR A 73 8.25 -3.33 4.75
C THR A 73 9.20 -2.17 4.48
N GLU A 74 10.18 -2.36 3.58
CA GLU A 74 11.09 -1.30 3.13
C GLU A 74 10.46 -0.52 1.96
N PRO A 75 10.31 0.80 2.09
CA PRO A 75 9.76 1.62 1.02
C PRO A 75 10.76 1.81 -0.13
N VAL A 76 10.25 1.85 -1.35
CA VAL A 76 11.04 2.16 -2.56
C VAL A 76 11.41 3.65 -2.60
N ILE A 77 10.53 4.51 -2.10
CA ILE A 77 10.72 5.96 -2.03
C ILE A 77 10.13 6.46 -0.72
N SER A 78 10.81 7.40 -0.05
CA SER A 78 10.25 8.15 1.08
C SER A 78 10.42 9.64 0.82
N LYS A 79 9.35 10.43 0.97
CA LYS A 79 9.35 11.88 0.75
C LYS A 79 8.62 12.61 1.87
N GLN A 80 9.03 13.85 2.14
CA GLN A 80 8.36 14.82 3.01
C GLN A 80 7.65 15.87 2.14
#